data_AF-A0A6L7UUN1-F1
#
_entry.id   AF-A0A6L7UUN1-F1
#
_cell.length_a   1.000
_cell.length_b   1.000
_cell.length_c   1.000
_cell.angle_alpha   90.00
_cell.angle_beta   90.00
_cell.angle_gamma   90.00
#
_symmetry.space_group_name_H-M   'P 1'
#
loop_
_entity.id
_entity.type
_entity.pdbx_description
1 polymer ?
#
loop_
_entity_poly.entity_id
_entity_poly.type
_entity_poly.pdbx_seq_one_letter_code
_entity_poly.pdbx_strand_id
1 'polypeptide(L)'
;MVNEVRRAVLQDTAERAREAGFDRVRVFATEPIADLAVEVTPADDAIGDIVAGAAGDAAGPVCYAGSGMPAMTADDWSAVLAAIKSGNATANRMFSCDWIGVPDGRLLRCAAGEQVDNRFALLIREGAEVEVQSFARSARSLLDVDTPSDLTVLQAAASVGSLEVGELSAAALSSWRELDEPVQLASRVFEVMTRQDEELMISGRISGSDWAVVDRDTSCRVRVLSEERGLRTRQRRARSLLGELYEWAGQDGFLLALEGMGDATIWDTRPFLSHLGWNLSRCDRFWADLGCWERITDKRVRSLVSMLEDSAVLMGGHSLVSGGLLAGIDAAWTQWETGRKLSG
;
A
#
# COMPACT_ATOMS: atom_id res chain seq x y z
N MET A 1 15.92 4.22 1.86
CA MET A 1 15.01 3.18 1.36
C MET A 1 13.67 3.76 0.90
N VAL A 2 12.61 3.85 1.71
CA VAL A 2 11.25 4.25 1.24
C VAL A 2 11.23 5.54 0.40
N ASN A 3 11.83 6.63 0.87
CA ASN A 3 11.83 7.90 0.13
C ASN A 3 12.59 7.82 -1.21
N GLU A 4 13.63 6.97 -1.28
CA GLU A 4 14.40 6.76 -2.51
C GLU A 4 13.57 5.99 -3.54
N VAL A 5 12.89 4.92 -3.12
CA VAL A 5 11.98 4.18 -3.99
C VAL A 5 10.81 5.06 -4.41
N ARG A 6 10.22 5.87 -3.52
CA ARG A 6 9.14 6.82 -3.88
C ARG A 6 9.58 7.85 -4.92
N ARG A 7 10.85 8.27 -4.89
CA ARG A 7 11.41 9.16 -5.91
C ARG A 7 11.49 8.48 -7.27
N ALA A 8 11.94 7.22 -7.30
CA ALA A 8 11.96 6.41 -8.51
C ALA A 8 10.54 6.13 -9.04
N VAL A 9 9.60 5.78 -8.16
CA VAL A 9 8.17 5.59 -8.49
C VAL A 9 7.57 6.85 -9.12
N LEU A 10 7.91 8.03 -8.59
CA LEU A 10 7.45 9.30 -9.18
C LEU A 10 7.97 9.51 -10.60
N GLN A 11 9.23 9.17 -10.87
CA GLN A 11 9.83 9.26 -12.20
C GLN A 11 9.15 8.27 -13.17
N ASP A 12 9.06 6.99 -12.79
CA ASP A 12 8.41 5.96 -13.59
C ASP A 12 6.94 6.29 -13.86
N THR A 13 6.22 6.83 -12.87
CA THR A 13 4.82 7.25 -13.02
C THR A 13 4.69 8.39 -14.02
N ALA A 14 5.60 9.37 -13.98
CA ALA A 14 5.59 10.48 -14.93
C ALA A 14 5.89 10.02 -16.36
N GLU A 15 6.78 9.04 -16.54
CA GLU A 15 7.07 8.43 -17.84
C GLU A 15 5.88 7.64 -18.37
N ARG A 16 5.33 6.71 -17.58
CA ARG A 16 4.15 5.91 -17.94
C ARG A 16 2.92 6.78 -18.23
N ALA A 17 2.75 7.91 -17.53
CA ALA A 17 1.69 8.87 -17.83
C ALA A 17 1.88 9.52 -19.22
N ARG A 18 3.11 9.86 -19.61
CA ARG A 18 3.38 10.38 -20.97
C ARG A 18 3.12 9.31 -22.03
N GLU A 19 3.56 8.08 -21.79
CA GLU A 19 3.29 6.93 -22.68
C GLU A 19 1.79 6.67 -22.86
N ALA A 20 1.01 6.84 -21.79
CA ALA A 20 -0.44 6.74 -21.79
C ALA A 20 -1.16 7.87 -22.55
N GLY A 21 -0.44 8.90 -23.01
CA GLY A 21 -0.98 10.01 -23.79
C GLY A 21 -1.42 11.22 -22.97
N PHE A 22 -0.88 11.41 -21.75
CA PHE A 22 -1.01 12.68 -21.04
C PHE A 22 -0.02 13.71 -21.61
N ASP A 23 -0.53 14.69 -22.37
CA ASP A 23 0.28 15.68 -23.09
C ASP A 23 1.05 16.66 -22.18
N ARG A 24 0.59 16.83 -20.92
CA ARG A 24 1.16 17.77 -19.96
C ARG A 24 1.32 17.12 -18.59
N VAL A 25 2.49 16.54 -18.33
CA VAL A 25 2.86 15.96 -17.03
C VAL A 25 3.70 16.97 -16.27
N ARG A 26 3.14 17.50 -15.17
CA ARG A 26 3.81 18.39 -14.22
C ARG A 26 4.15 17.60 -12.97
N VAL A 27 5.36 17.78 -12.45
CA VAL A 27 5.83 17.10 -11.24
C VAL A 27 6.15 18.14 -10.19
N PHE A 28 5.62 17.94 -8.98
CA PHE A 28 5.85 18.81 -7.83
C PHE A 28 6.60 18.02 -6.75
N ALA A 29 7.63 18.64 -6.18
CA ALA A 29 8.35 18.09 -5.04
C ALA A 29 8.99 19.20 -4.21
N THR A 30 9.37 18.88 -2.98
CA THR A 30 10.04 19.82 -2.06
C THR A 30 11.52 20.01 -2.37
N GLU A 31 12.08 19.20 -3.26
CA GLU A 31 13.47 19.21 -3.65
C GLU A 31 13.62 18.83 -5.14
N PRO A 32 14.68 19.29 -5.82
CA PRO A 32 14.98 18.84 -7.18
C PRO A 32 15.19 17.32 -7.23
N ILE A 33 14.72 16.71 -8.32
CA ILE A 33 14.97 15.30 -8.64
C ILE A 33 15.80 15.26 -9.92
N ALA A 34 16.91 14.53 -9.88
CA ALA A 34 17.80 14.39 -11.04
C ALA A 34 17.00 13.86 -12.24
N ASP A 35 17.29 14.43 -13.43
CA ASP A 35 16.71 13.99 -14.70
C ASP A 35 15.18 14.11 -14.81
N LEU A 36 14.54 14.88 -13.92
CA LEU A 36 13.11 15.17 -13.96
C LEU A 36 12.85 16.68 -13.88
N ALA A 37 12.01 17.19 -14.78
CA ALA A 37 11.53 18.58 -14.70
C ALA A 37 10.54 18.73 -13.54
N VAL A 38 11.03 19.20 -12.40
CA VAL A 38 10.26 19.38 -11.16
C VAL A 38 9.98 20.87 -10.92
N GLU A 39 8.72 21.17 -10.61
CA GLU A 39 8.29 22.44 -10.03
C GLU A 39 8.45 22.36 -8.52
N VAL A 40 9.51 22.99 -8.00
CA VAL A 40 9.85 22.91 -6.57
C VAL A 40 8.87 23.75 -5.75
N THR A 41 8.25 23.13 -4.75
CA THR A 41 7.31 23.77 -3.82
C THR A 41 7.86 23.79 -2.40
N PRO A 42 7.50 24.78 -1.57
CA PRO A 42 7.71 24.71 -0.12
C PRO A 42 7.14 23.43 0.50
N ALA A 43 7.75 22.97 1.59
CA ALA A 43 7.33 21.74 2.28
C ALA A 43 6.08 21.92 3.16
N ASP A 44 5.76 23.17 3.50
CA ASP A 44 4.60 23.59 4.30
C ASP A 44 3.39 23.98 3.45
N ASP A 45 3.54 24.01 2.12
CA ASP A 45 2.41 24.24 1.22
C ASP A 45 1.39 23.10 1.32
N ALA A 46 0.12 23.47 1.40
CA ALA A 46 -0.97 22.52 1.34
C ALA A 46 -0.99 21.84 -0.04
N ILE A 47 -0.97 20.51 -0.07
CA ILE A 47 -1.05 19.76 -1.33
C ILE A 47 -2.29 20.12 -2.14
N GLY A 48 -3.40 20.43 -1.44
CA GLY A 48 -4.63 20.92 -2.03
C GLY A 48 -4.47 22.23 -2.79
N ASP A 49 -3.67 23.17 -2.28
CA ASP A 49 -3.42 24.46 -2.93
C ASP A 49 -2.51 24.31 -4.15
N ILE A 50 -1.49 23.44 -4.06
CA ILE A 50 -0.64 23.08 -5.21
C ILE A 50 -1.50 22.50 -6.34
N VAL A 51 -2.35 21.53 -6.02
CA VAL A 51 -3.20 20.84 -7.02
C VAL A 51 -4.26 21.78 -7.59
N ALA A 52 -4.93 22.57 -6.73
CA ALA A 52 -5.90 23.57 -7.17
C ALA A 52 -5.25 24.65 -8.05
N GLY A 53 -4.05 25.12 -7.72
CA GLY A 53 -3.30 26.09 -8.53
C GLY A 53 -2.79 25.49 -9.85
N ALA A 54 -2.41 24.21 -9.84
CA ALA A 54 -1.86 23.55 -11.03
C ALA A 54 -2.92 23.17 -12.07
N ALA A 55 -4.11 22.77 -11.62
CA ALA A 55 -5.17 22.20 -12.46
C ALA A 55 -6.44 23.05 -12.50
N GLY A 56 -6.65 23.96 -11.56
CA GLY A 56 -7.92 24.63 -11.31
C GLY A 56 -8.41 25.55 -12.43
N ASP A 57 -7.58 25.88 -13.41
CA ASP A 57 -7.95 26.66 -14.60
C ASP A 57 -8.06 25.82 -15.87
N ALA A 58 -7.74 24.52 -15.81
CA ALA A 58 -7.82 23.62 -16.95
C ALA A 58 -9.28 23.18 -17.19
N ALA A 59 -9.90 23.70 -18.25
CA ALA A 59 -11.26 23.35 -18.67
C ALA A 59 -11.35 21.99 -19.41
N GLY A 60 -10.50 21.03 -19.06
CA GLY A 60 -10.41 19.72 -19.69
C GLY A 60 -9.91 18.64 -18.72
N PRO A 61 -9.74 17.39 -19.19
CA PRO A 61 -9.45 16.27 -18.33
C PRO A 61 -8.09 16.39 -17.64
N VAL A 62 -8.05 16.14 -16.33
CA VAL A 62 -6.85 16.19 -15.50
C VAL A 62 -6.82 14.98 -14.58
N CYS A 63 -5.62 14.44 -14.34
CA CYS A 63 -5.40 13.47 -13.28
C CYS A 63 -4.37 14.00 -12.28
N TYR A 64 -4.68 13.90 -11.00
CA TYR A 64 -3.73 14.02 -9.91
C TYR A 64 -3.29 12.62 -9.48
N ALA A 65 -2.01 12.41 -9.20
CA ALA A 65 -1.48 11.18 -8.61
C ALA A 65 -0.34 11.48 -7.64
N GLY A 66 -0.39 10.88 -6.45
CA GLY A 66 0.69 10.88 -5.48
C GLY A 66 1.86 9.96 -5.88
N SER A 67 3.02 10.15 -5.25
CA SER A 67 4.25 9.37 -5.50
C SER A 67 4.26 7.97 -4.86
N GLY A 68 3.09 7.39 -4.66
CA GLY A 68 2.90 6.14 -3.92
C GLY A 68 2.58 4.93 -4.77
N MET A 69 2.30 5.08 -6.07
CA MET A 69 1.68 4.03 -6.90
C MET A 69 2.69 3.35 -7.84
N PRO A 70 3.47 2.33 -7.39
CA PRO A 70 4.59 1.78 -8.14
C PRO A 70 4.19 0.96 -9.37
N ALA A 71 2.95 0.46 -9.41
CA ALA A 71 2.57 -0.65 -10.27
C ALA A 71 1.48 -0.30 -11.31
N MET A 72 0.99 0.94 -11.34
CA MET A 72 0.12 1.41 -12.42
C MET A 72 0.93 1.48 -13.72
N THR A 73 0.50 0.74 -14.74
CA THR A 73 1.13 0.67 -16.07
C THR A 73 0.65 1.80 -16.99
N ALA A 74 1.30 1.99 -18.15
CA ALA A 74 0.82 2.91 -19.18
C ALA A 74 -0.61 2.56 -19.67
N ASP A 75 -0.96 1.28 -19.74
CA ASP A 75 -2.31 0.84 -20.10
C ASP A 75 -3.33 1.20 -19.02
N ASP A 76 -2.97 1.06 -17.74
CA ASP A 76 -3.85 1.48 -16.63
C ASP A 76 -4.10 2.99 -16.68
N TRP A 77 -3.05 3.79 -16.87
CA TRP A 77 -3.17 5.24 -17.04
C TRP A 77 -3.95 5.63 -18.31
N SER A 78 -3.83 4.86 -19.39
CA SER A 78 -4.61 5.06 -20.61
C SER A 78 -6.10 4.82 -20.35
N ALA A 79 -6.45 3.80 -19.55
CA ALA A 79 -7.83 3.55 -19.13
C ALA A 79 -8.37 4.69 -18.25
N VAL A 80 -7.56 5.22 -17.33
CA VAL A 80 -7.92 6.42 -16.56
C VAL A 80 -8.16 7.61 -17.49
N LEU A 81 -7.25 7.87 -18.43
CA LEU A 81 -7.37 8.96 -19.40
C LEU A 81 -8.63 8.84 -20.27
N ALA A 82 -8.95 7.63 -20.72
CA ALA A 82 -10.15 7.35 -21.49
C ALA A 82 -11.43 7.65 -20.69
N ALA A 83 -11.48 7.23 -19.43
CA ALA A 83 -12.62 7.47 -18.54
C ALA A 83 -12.86 8.98 -18.30
N ILE A 84 -11.80 9.75 -18.03
CA ILE A 84 -11.94 11.20 -17.81
C ILE A 84 -12.26 11.95 -19.10
N LYS A 85 -11.76 11.50 -20.26
CA LYS A 85 -12.15 12.04 -21.58
C LYS A 85 -13.61 11.76 -21.93
N SER A 86 -14.18 10.66 -21.43
CA SER A 86 -15.61 10.34 -21.61
C SER A 86 -16.53 11.04 -20.61
N GLY A 87 -16.01 11.91 -19.74
CA GLY A 87 -16.80 12.67 -18.78
C GLY A 87 -16.92 12.04 -17.38
N ASN A 88 -16.23 10.93 -17.10
CA ASN A 88 -16.34 10.22 -15.82
C ASN A 88 -15.17 10.60 -14.90
N ALA A 89 -15.46 11.05 -13.67
CA ALA A 89 -14.43 11.14 -12.65
C ALA A 89 -14.14 9.73 -12.09
N THR A 90 -12.88 9.43 -11.79
CA THR A 90 -12.48 8.12 -11.28
C THR A 90 -11.32 8.23 -10.30
N ALA A 91 -11.32 7.38 -9.26
CA ALA A 91 -10.24 7.32 -8.28
C ALA A 91 -9.96 5.87 -7.87
N ASN A 92 -8.76 5.57 -7.37
CA ASN A 92 -8.47 4.23 -6.84
C ASN A 92 -9.27 3.89 -5.59
N ARG A 93 -9.56 4.88 -4.74
CA ARG A 93 -10.34 4.73 -3.52
C ARG A 93 -11.21 5.95 -3.28
N MET A 94 -12.49 5.74 -2.98
CA MET A 94 -13.42 6.83 -2.71
C MET A 94 -13.11 7.63 -1.43
N PHE A 95 -12.68 6.94 -0.37
CA PHE A 95 -12.55 7.54 0.98
C PHE A 95 -11.11 7.88 1.39
N SER A 96 -10.14 7.52 0.55
CA SER A 96 -8.71 7.71 0.80
C SER A 96 -7.95 7.52 -0.50
N CYS A 97 -8.19 8.39 -1.49
CA CYS A 97 -7.55 8.25 -2.80
C CYS A 97 -6.06 8.62 -2.74
N ASP A 98 -5.26 7.93 -3.55
CA ASP A 98 -3.86 8.27 -3.83
C ASP A 98 -3.73 8.93 -5.21
N TRP A 99 -4.77 8.80 -6.03
CA TRP A 99 -4.92 9.49 -7.30
C TRP A 99 -6.40 9.69 -7.63
N ILE A 100 -6.69 10.73 -8.40
CA ILE A 100 -8.02 11.01 -8.93
C ILE A 100 -7.93 11.65 -10.31
N GLY A 101 -8.67 11.07 -11.25
CA GLY A 101 -8.94 11.62 -12.57
C GLY A 101 -10.29 12.36 -12.58
N VAL A 102 -10.32 13.55 -13.19
CA VAL A 102 -11.52 14.35 -13.38
C VAL A 102 -11.67 14.77 -14.86
N PRO A 103 -12.91 14.88 -15.37
CA PRO A 103 -13.14 15.33 -16.74
C PRO A 103 -12.89 16.84 -16.93
N ASP A 104 -12.86 17.60 -15.85
CA ASP A 104 -12.63 19.04 -15.83
C ASP A 104 -11.74 19.39 -14.63
N GLY A 105 -10.51 19.86 -14.89
CA GLY A 105 -9.54 20.23 -13.86
C GLY A 105 -10.05 21.27 -12.86
N ARG A 106 -11.04 22.08 -13.24
CA ARG A 106 -11.71 23.04 -12.35
C ARG A 106 -12.36 22.39 -11.13
N LEU A 107 -12.70 21.10 -11.21
CA LEU A 107 -13.24 20.32 -10.09
C LEU A 107 -12.23 20.17 -8.95
N LEU A 108 -10.93 20.18 -9.25
CA LEU A 108 -9.87 20.05 -8.25
C LEU A 108 -9.71 21.30 -7.36
N ARG A 109 -10.42 22.39 -7.64
CA ARG A 109 -10.43 23.57 -6.74
C ARG A 109 -11.04 23.27 -5.37
N CYS A 110 -11.89 22.24 -5.25
CA CYS A 110 -12.44 21.85 -3.96
C CYS A 110 -11.38 21.29 -3.01
N ALA A 111 -10.19 20.93 -3.52
CA ALA A 111 -9.07 20.44 -2.71
C ALA A 111 -8.33 21.56 -1.97
N ALA A 112 -8.53 22.85 -2.32
CA ALA A 112 -7.79 23.96 -1.72
C ALA A 112 -7.82 23.93 -0.18
N GLY A 113 -6.67 24.16 0.44
CA GLY A 113 -6.44 24.09 1.88
C GLY A 113 -6.24 22.69 2.47
N GLU A 114 -6.52 21.61 1.74
CA GLU A 114 -6.28 20.25 2.23
C GLU A 114 -4.79 19.93 2.34
N GLN A 115 -4.40 19.38 3.50
CA GLN A 115 -3.01 19.02 3.80
C GLN A 115 -2.62 17.65 3.25
N VAL A 116 -3.61 16.81 2.92
CA VAL A 116 -3.42 15.47 2.37
C VAL A 116 -4.42 15.24 1.23
N ASP A 117 -4.03 14.42 0.28
CA ASP A 117 -4.79 14.07 -0.93
C ASP A 117 -5.96 13.12 -0.67
N ASN A 118 -5.92 12.35 0.43
CA ASN A 118 -6.84 11.25 0.70
C ASN A 118 -8.34 11.61 0.59
N ARG A 119 -8.72 12.88 0.78
CA ARG A 119 -10.11 13.34 0.74
C ARG A 119 -10.57 13.86 -0.62
N PHE A 120 -9.70 13.99 -1.62
CA PHE A 120 -10.04 14.67 -2.88
C PHE A 120 -11.23 14.03 -3.59
N ALA A 121 -11.26 12.69 -3.69
CA ALA A 121 -12.38 11.97 -4.29
C ALA A 121 -13.71 12.21 -3.57
N LEU A 122 -13.68 12.23 -2.24
CA LEU A 122 -14.85 12.49 -1.42
C LEU A 122 -15.34 13.93 -1.58
N LEU A 123 -14.42 14.91 -1.55
CA LEU A 123 -14.74 16.32 -1.71
C LEU A 123 -15.38 16.62 -3.07
N ILE A 124 -14.88 16.00 -4.15
CA ILE A 124 -15.47 16.15 -5.48
C ILE A 124 -16.87 15.55 -5.51
N ARG A 125 -17.05 14.33 -4.98
CA ARG A 125 -18.37 13.68 -4.95
C ARG A 125 -19.40 14.47 -4.14
N GLU A 126 -19.00 15.09 -3.04
CA GLU A 126 -19.89 15.86 -2.17
C GLU A 126 -20.14 17.28 -2.69
N GLY A 127 -19.16 17.87 -3.38
CA GLY A 127 -19.19 19.28 -3.79
C GLY A 127 -19.58 19.51 -5.25
N ALA A 128 -19.63 18.48 -6.10
CA ALA A 128 -19.92 18.62 -7.53
C ALA A 128 -21.04 17.68 -7.99
N GLU A 129 -21.75 18.07 -9.05
CA GLU A 129 -22.72 17.23 -9.74
C GLU A 129 -22.04 16.20 -10.66
N VAL A 130 -20.94 15.60 -10.19
CA VAL A 130 -20.17 14.59 -10.92
C VAL A 130 -20.07 13.33 -10.09
N GLU A 131 -20.46 12.21 -10.67
CA GLU A 131 -20.25 10.91 -10.05
C GLU A 131 -18.76 10.55 -10.12
N VAL A 132 -18.17 10.20 -8.97
CA VAL A 132 -16.81 9.68 -8.88
C VAL A 132 -16.89 8.16 -8.83
N GLN A 133 -16.44 7.51 -9.90
CA GLN A 133 -16.40 6.06 -10.00
C GLN A 133 -15.16 5.50 -9.29
N SER A 134 -15.28 4.29 -8.74
CA SER A 134 -14.10 3.57 -8.25
C SER A 134 -13.44 2.84 -9.41
N PHE A 135 -12.14 3.03 -9.57
CA PHE A 135 -11.36 2.31 -10.57
C PHE A 135 -11.33 0.81 -10.27
N ALA A 136 -11.04 0.00 -11.30
CA ALA A 136 -10.93 -1.44 -11.18
C ALA A 136 -9.93 -1.80 -10.07
N ARG A 137 -10.41 -2.57 -9.09
CA ARG A 137 -9.63 -2.93 -7.91
C ARG A 137 -8.59 -4.00 -8.27
N SER A 138 -7.32 -3.69 -8.09
CA SER A 138 -6.20 -4.61 -8.32
C SER A 138 -5.02 -4.28 -7.39
N ALA A 139 -4.02 -5.16 -7.31
CA ALA A 139 -2.74 -4.84 -6.68
C ALA A 139 -2.14 -3.56 -7.28
N ARG A 140 -2.15 -3.43 -8.61
CA ARG A 140 -1.63 -2.26 -9.35
C ARG A 140 -2.26 -0.94 -8.91
N SER A 141 -3.58 -0.94 -8.73
CA SER A 141 -4.32 0.29 -8.41
C SER A 141 -4.32 0.64 -6.92
N LEU A 142 -3.90 -0.28 -6.04
CA LEU A 142 -4.09 -0.15 -4.58
C LEU A 142 -2.84 -0.30 -3.72
N LEU A 143 -1.79 -0.97 -4.21
CA LEU A 143 -0.52 -1.09 -3.49
C LEU A 143 0.15 0.28 -3.52
N ASP A 144 0.34 0.85 -2.33
CA ASP A 144 1.10 2.07 -2.12
C ASP A 144 2.51 1.75 -1.58
N VAL A 145 3.38 2.77 -1.51
CA VAL A 145 4.73 2.64 -0.93
C VAL A 145 4.91 3.66 0.19
N ASP A 146 4.62 3.25 1.43
CA ASP A 146 4.69 4.11 2.62
C ASP A 146 5.67 3.61 3.68
N THR A 147 5.88 2.29 3.70
CA THR A 147 6.64 1.55 4.69
C THR A 147 7.57 0.54 4.01
N PRO A 148 8.61 0.06 4.73
CA PRO A 148 9.47 -0.98 4.18
C PRO A 148 8.75 -2.29 3.90
N SER A 149 7.70 -2.67 4.65
CA SER A 149 6.88 -3.85 4.32
C SER A 149 6.27 -3.74 2.92
N ASP A 150 5.89 -2.53 2.50
CA ASP A 150 5.30 -2.32 1.18
C ASP A 150 6.34 -2.57 0.08
N LEU A 151 7.61 -2.20 0.33
CA LEU A 151 8.73 -2.52 -0.54
C LEU A 151 9.00 -4.03 -0.60
N THR A 152 8.94 -4.71 0.55
CA THR A 152 9.06 -6.17 0.63
C THR A 152 8.00 -6.85 -0.23
N VAL A 153 6.73 -6.45 -0.11
CA VAL A 153 5.64 -7.02 -0.91
C VAL A 153 5.80 -6.69 -2.40
N LEU A 154 6.14 -5.44 -2.71
CA LEU A 154 6.38 -4.98 -4.08
C LEU A 154 7.49 -5.79 -4.76
N GLN A 155 8.61 -6.00 -4.07
CA GLN A 155 9.75 -6.75 -4.58
C GLN A 155 9.44 -8.25 -4.72
N ALA A 156 8.75 -8.85 -3.74
CA ALA A 156 8.29 -10.24 -3.82
C ALA A 156 7.40 -10.46 -5.06
N ALA A 157 6.37 -9.62 -5.23
CA ALA A 157 5.46 -9.71 -6.37
C ALA A 157 6.16 -9.46 -7.73
N ALA A 158 7.06 -8.48 -7.79
CA ALA A 158 7.82 -8.16 -9.00
C ALA A 158 8.81 -9.29 -9.37
N SER A 159 9.45 -9.93 -8.38
CA SER A 159 10.44 -10.98 -8.62
C SER A 159 9.89 -12.24 -9.30
N VAL A 160 8.59 -12.52 -9.10
CA VAL A 160 7.89 -13.63 -9.77
C VAL A 160 7.15 -13.17 -11.03
N GLY A 161 7.24 -11.89 -11.40
CA GLY A 161 6.60 -11.34 -12.59
C GLY A 161 5.09 -11.14 -12.48
N SER A 162 4.53 -11.20 -11.27
CA SER A 162 3.10 -10.96 -11.04
C SER A 162 2.72 -9.48 -11.08
N LEU A 163 3.70 -8.60 -10.87
CA LEU A 163 3.50 -7.15 -10.82
C LEU A 163 4.61 -6.44 -11.59
N GLU A 164 4.22 -5.61 -12.57
CA GLU A 164 5.17 -4.81 -13.34
C GLU A 164 5.54 -3.53 -12.57
N VAL A 165 6.84 -3.33 -12.37
CA VAL A 165 7.42 -2.12 -11.76
C VAL A 165 8.29 -1.41 -12.78
N GLY A 166 8.35 -0.07 -12.70
CA GLY A 166 9.19 0.71 -13.61
C GLY A 166 10.69 0.45 -13.38
N GLU A 167 11.50 0.75 -14.39
CA GLU A 167 12.93 0.42 -14.38
C GLU A 167 13.68 1.10 -13.23
N LEU A 168 13.36 2.37 -12.95
CA LEU A 168 13.99 3.11 -11.86
C LEU A 168 13.58 2.54 -10.51
N SER A 169 12.31 2.21 -10.34
CA SER A 169 11.80 1.58 -9.12
C SER A 169 12.43 0.21 -8.88
N ALA A 170 12.58 -0.61 -9.94
CA ALA A 170 13.25 -1.90 -9.87
C ALA A 170 14.72 -1.75 -9.44
N ALA A 171 15.44 -0.81 -10.05
CA ALA A 171 16.83 -0.51 -9.68
C ALA A 171 16.94 -0.05 -8.22
N ALA A 172 16.06 0.86 -7.80
CA ALA A 172 16.02 1.37 -6.42
C ALA A 172 15.67 0.28 -5.41
N LEU A 173 14.76 -0.66 -5.71
CA LEU A 173 14.46 -1.80 -4.84
C LEU A 173 15.67 -2.72 -4.68
N SER A 174 16.33 -3.04 -5.80
CA SER A 174 17.48 -3.95 -5.83
C SER A 174 18.73 -3.45 -5.07
N SER A 175 18.79 -2.16 -4.72
CA SER A 175 19.91 -1.58 -3.99
C SER A 175 19.88 -1.90 -2.48
N TRP A 176 18.75 -2.38 -1.96
CA TRP A 176 18.53 -2.59 -0.52
C TRP A 176 18.54 -4.06 -0.11
N ARG A 177 19.72 -4.56 0.25
CA ARG A 177 19.89 -5.95 0.73
C ARG A 177 19.13 -6.27 2.02
N GLU A 178 18.80 -5.27 2.82
CA GLU A 178 17.92 -5.46 3.99
C GLU A 178 16.52 -6.01 3.64
N LEU A 179 16.13 -5.98 2.36
CA LEU A 179 14.87 -6.56 1.89
C LEU A 179 14.99 -8.05 1.54
N ASP A 180 16.19 -8.61 1.41
CA ASP A 180 16.37 -9.99 0.92
C ASP A 180 15.63 -11.02 1.80
N GLU A 181 15.90 -11.03 3.12
CA GLU A 181 15.23 -11.94 4.07
C GLU A 181 13.73 -11.65 4.21
N PRO A 182 13.28 -10.38 4.38
CA PRO A 182 11.85 -10.04 4.37
C PRO A 182 11.12 -10.51 3.11
N VAL A 183 11.74 -10.41 1.93
CA VAL A 183 11.14 -10.85 0.66
C VAL A 183 10.97 -12.37 0.65
N GLN A 184 11.97 -13.12 1.14
CA GLN A 184 11.85 -14.57 1.28
C GLN A 184 10.73 -14.97 2.26
N LEU A 185 10.60 -14.25 3.38
CA LEU A 185 9.49 -14.45 4.32
C LEU A 185 8.14 -14.16 3.65
N ALA A 186 8.01 -13.05 2.94
CA ALA A 186 6.78 -12.69 2.23
C ALA A 186 6.40 -13.75 1.19
N SER A 187 7.36 -14.24 0.39
CA SER A 187 7.11 -15.33 -0.57
C SER A 187 6.61 -16.60 0.11
N ARG A 188 7.24 -17.04 1.22
CA ARG A 188 6.76 -18.22 1.99
C ARG A 188 5.34 -18.03 2.52
N VAL A 189 5.02 -16.84 3.04
CA VAL A 189 3.68 -16.51 3.53
C VAL A 189 2.66 -16.49 2.40
N PHE A 190 3.02 -15.96 1.22
CA PHE A 190 2.15 -15.93 0.05
C PHE A 190 1.89 -17.32 -0.52
N GLU A 191 2.89 -18.22 -0.54
CA GLU A 191 2.73 -19.59 -1.02
C GLU A 191 1.55 -20.32 -0.36
N VAL A 192 1.32 -20.08 0.95
CA VAL A 192 0.19 -20.63 1.71
C VAL A 192 -1.15 -20.35 1.00
N MET A 193 -1.31 -19.20 0.36
CA MET A 193 -2.55 -18.79 -0.31
C MET A 193 -3.02 -19.78 -1.40
N THR A 194 -2.13 -20.60 -1.94
CA THR A 194 -2.43 -21.59 -3.00
C THR A 194 -2.61 -23.02 -2.48
N ARG A 195 -2.52 -23.24 -1.16
CA ARG A 195 -2.41 -24.59 -0.55
C ARG A 195 -3.68 -24.94 0.20
N GLN A 196 -4.43 -25.93 -0.30
CA GLN A 196 -5.77 -26.28 0.19
C GLN A 196 -5.81 -26.80 1.63
N ASP A 197 -4.74 -27.47 2.07
CA ASP A 197 -4.66 -28.06 3.41
C ASP A 197 -4.13 -27.10 4.47
N GLU A 198 -3.70 -25.91 4.08
CA GLU A 198 -3.10 -24.91 4.97
C GLU A 198 -4.11 -23.83 5.39
N GLU A 199 -3.75 -23.06 6.41
CA GLU A 199 -4.57 -22.00 6.99
C GLU A 199 -3.78 -20.69 7.11
N LEU A 200 -4.33 -19.61 6.56
CA LEU A 200 -3.78 -18.25 6.64
C LEU A 200 -4.56 -17.41 7.64
N MET A 201 -3.86 -16.81 8.61
CA MET A 201 -4.43 -15.80 9.50
C MET A 201 -4.16 -14.40 8.95
N ILE A 202 -5.19 -13.57 8.87
CA ILE A 202 -5.07 -12.15 8.49
C ILE A 202 -5.63 -11.30 9.62
N SER A 203 -4.81 -10.37 10.14
CA SER A 203 -5.20 -9.51 11.24
C SER A 203 -4.95 -8.03 10.96
N GLY A 204 -5.96 -7.20 11.23
CA GLY A 204 -5.86 -5.75 11.29
C GLY A 204 -6.93 -5.02 10.47
N ARG A 205 -6.56 -3.91 9.80
CA ARG A 205 -7.53 -2.98 9.20
C ARG A 205 -8.05 -3.39 7.81
N ILE A 206 -8.27 -4.68 7.59
CA ILE A 206 -8.82 -5.21 6.33
C ILE A 206 -10.25 -4.70 6.08
N SER A 207 -10.62 -4.44 4.82
CA SER A 207 -11.97 -4.03 4.44
C SER A 207 -12.82 -5.23 4.02
N GLY A 208 -14.15 -5.09 4.07
CA GLY A 208 -15.04 -6.13 3.52
C GLY A 208 -14.79 -6.41 2.03
N SER A 209 -14.40 -5.39 1.26
CA SER A 209 -14.04 -5.56 -0.16
C SER A 209 -12.68 -6.22 -0.38
N ASP A 210 -11.77 -6.11 0.60
CA ASP A 210 -10.44 -6.72 0.54
C ASP A 210 -10.56 -8.19 0.94
N TRP A 211 -11.34 -8.46 2.00
CA TRP A 211 -11.71 -9.80 2.42
C TRP A 211 -12.43 -10.59 1.31
N ALA A 212 -13.40 -9.99 0.62
CA ALA A 212 -14.12 -10.67 -0.45
C ALA A 212 -13.21 -11.12 -1.61
N VAL A 213 -12.07 -10.46 -1.83
CA VAL A 213 -11.07 -10.89 -2.81
C VAL A 213 -10.31 -12.10 -2.26
N VAL A 214 -9.85 -12.05 -1.02
CA VAL A 214 -9.15 -13.18 -0.38
C VAL A 214 -10.02 -14.44 -0.37
N ASP A 215 -11.27 -14.35 0.09
CA ASP A 215 -12.20 -15.48 0.17
C ASP A 215 -12.44 -16.15 -1.20
N ARG A 216 -12.41 -15.35 -2.28
CA ARG A 216 -12.66 -15.83 -3.64
C ARG A 216 -11.38 -16.36 -4.31
N ASP A 217 -10.25 -15.70 -4.08
CA ASP A 217 -9.05 -15.84 -4.90
C ASP A 217 -7.91 -16.57 -4.17
N THR A 218 -8.14 -17.13 -2.99
CA THR A 218 -7.21 -18.08 -2.34
C THR A 218 -7.76 -19.51 -2.34
N SER A 219 -6.86 -20.49 -2.22
CA SER A 219 -7.22 -21.91 -2.06
C SER A 219 -7.10 -22.43 -0.63
N CYS A 220 -6.35 -21.74 0.24
CA CYS A 220 -6.22 -22.10 1.66
C CYS A 220 -7.45 -21.75 2.48
N ARG A 221 -7.52 -22.30 3.70
CA ARG A 221 -8.46 -21.83 4.72
C ARG A 221 -8.00 -20.45 5.21
N VAL A 222 -8.93 -19.54 5.45
CA VAL A 222 -8.57 -18.19 5.90
C VAL A 222 -9.31 -17.83 7.19
N ARG A 223 -8.57 -17.33 8.17
CA ARG A 223 -9.10 -16.65 9.36
C ARG A 223 -8.87 -15.16 9.21
N VAL A 224 -9.91 -14.37 9.47
CA VAL A 224 -9.81 -12.91 9.39
C VAL A 224 -10.25 -12.27 10.69
N LEU A 225 -9.35 -11.47 11.27
CA LEU A 225 -9.65 -10.52 12.33
C LEU A 225 -9.64 -9.11 11.74
N SER A 226 -10.82 -8.61 11.41
CA SER A 226 -11.03 -7.25 10.88
C SER A 226 -11.34 -6.28 12.01
N GLU A 227 -10.42 -5.38 12.32
CA GLU A 227 -10.55 -4.43 13.42
C GLU A 227 -10.07 -3.01 13.05
N GLU A 228 -10.57 -2.01 13.78
CA GLU A 228 -10.06 -0.63 13.79
C GLU A 228 -9.91 0.08 12.42
N ARG A 229 -10.72 -0.27 11.42
CA ARG A 229 -10.84 0.53 10.18
C ARG A 229 -11.12 2.00 10.50
N GLY A 230 -10.34 2.91 9.92
CA GLY A 230 -10.41 4.34 10.23
C GLY A 230 -9.64 4.77 11.48
N LEU A 231 -8.70 3.94 11.97
CA LEU A 231 -7.87 4.25 13.14
C LEU A 231 -7.23 5.65 13.08
N ARG A 232 -6.71 6.06 11.91
CA ARG A 232 -6.06 7.38 11.73
C ARG A 232 -7.00 8.56 11.97
N THR A 233 -8.30 8.40 11.72
CA THR A 233 -9.30 9.47 11.87
C THR A 233 -9.98 9.47 13.23
N ARG A 234 -9.74 8.45 14.07
CA ARG A 234 -10.32 8.37 15.42
C ARG A 234 -9.39 9.02 16.45
N GLN A 235 -9.98 9.77 17.39
CA GLN A 235 -9.25 10.43 18.49
C GLN A 235 -9.08 9.54 19.73
N ARG A 236 -9.46 8.27 19.66
CA ARG A 236 -9.38 7.31 20.78
C ARG A 236 -8.37 6.21 20.49
N ARG A 237 -7.79 5.66 21.55
CA ARG A 237 -6.93 4.46 21.50
C ARG A 237 -7.69 3.32 20.82
N ALA A 238 -7.00 2.57 19.95
CA ALA A 238 -7.52 1.34 19.36
C ALA A 238 -7.93 0.34 20.45
N ARG A 239 -8.91 -0.51 20.14
CA ARG A 239 -9.14 -1.77 20.87
C ARG A 239 -8.85 -2.93 19.93
N SER A 240 -7.76 -3.64 20.19
CA SER A 240 -7.31 -4.77 19.38
C SER A 240 -7.52 -6.07 20.14
N LEU A 241 -8.14 -7.07 19.51
CA LEU A 241 -8.30 -8.38 20.14
C LEU A 241 -6.94 -9.07 20.37
N LEU A 242 -5.99 -8.89 19.45
CA LEU A 242 -4.62 -9.36 19.64
C LEU A 242 -3.92 -8.59 20.78
N GLY A 243 -4.24 -7.31 20.96
CA GLY A 243 -3.74 -6.50 22.07
C GLY A 243 -4.27 -6.99 23.42
N GLU A 244 -5.57 -7.25 23.52
CA GLU A 244 -6.20 -7.85 24.71
C GLU A 244 -5.62 -9.23 25.02
N LEU A 245 -5.42 -10.07 24.00
CA LEU A 245 -4.79 -11.38 24.14
C LEU A 245 -3.36 -11.27 24.69
N TYR A 246 -2.59 -10.30 24.21
CA TYR A 246 -1.24 -10.05 24.71
C TYR A 246 -1.22 -9.58 26.16
N GLU A 247 -2.13 -8.68 26.55
CA GLU A 247 -2.26 -8.22 27.94
C GLU A 247 -2.67 -9.37 28.88
N TRP A 248 -3.51 -10.29 28.41
CA TRP A 248 -3.99 -11.42 29.20
C TRP A 248 -2.99 -12.58 29.28
N ALA A 249 -2.42 -13.02 28.16
CA ALA A 249 -1.55 -14.19 28.07
C ALA A 249 -0.07 -13.88 28.35
N GLY A 250 0.32 -12.60 28.31
CA GLY A 250 1.72 -12.21 28.23
C GLY A 250 2.33 -12.57 26.87
N GLN A 251 3.61 -12.21 26.69
CA GLN A 251 4.30 -12.34 25.42
C GLN A 251 4.42 -13.79 24.93
N ASP A 252 4.89 -14.71 25.78
CA ASP A 252 5.08 -16.11 25.40
C ASP A 252 3.76 -16.79 25.04
N GLY A 253 2.71 -16.57 25.84
CA GLY A 253 1.38 -17.12 25.59
C GLY A 253 0.72 -16.51 24.35
N PHE A 254 0.95 -15.22 24.09
CA PHE A 254 0.49 -14.56 22.87
C PHE A 254 1.11 -15.16 21.62
N LEU A 255 2.43 -15.39 21.63
CA LEU A 255 3.14 -15.96 20.48
C LEU A 255 2.69 -17.39 20.20
N LEU A 256 2.60 -18.23 21.23
CA LEU A 256 2.07 -19.58 21.09
C LEU A 256 0.65 -19.58 20.52
N ALA A 257 -0.19 -18.63 20.96
CA ALA A 257 -1.54 -18.49 20.43
C ALA A 257 -1.52 -18.02 18.96
N LEU A 258 -0.68 -17.06 18.60
CA LEU A 258 -0.57 -16.51 17.25
C LEU A 258 -0.10 -17.58 16.25
N GLU A 259 0.94 -18.33 16.58
CA GLU A 259 1.46 -19.45 15.78
C GLU A 259 0.43 -20.59 15.66
N GLY A 260 -0.45 -20.73 16.65
CA GLY A 260 -1.55 -21.71 16.61
C GLY A 260 -2.74 -21.32 15.72
N MET A 261 -2.78 -20.11 15.15
CA MET A 261 -3.92 -19.65 14.33
C MET A 261 -3.87 -20.07 12.86
N GLY A 262 -2.71 -20.53 12.37
CA GLY A 262 -2.55 -20.96 10.98
C GLY A 262 -1.08 -21.24 10.63
N ASP A 263 -0.84 -21.71 9.42
CA ASP A 263 0.49 -22.00 8.87
C ASP A 263 1.26 -20.72 8.53
N ALA A 264 0.55 -19.61 8.30
CA ALA A 264 1.14 -18.27 8.17
C ALA A 264 0.21 -17.18 8.69
N THR A 265 0.78 -16.02 9.02
CA THR A 265 0.05 -14.83 9.45
C THR A 265 0.47 -13.59 8.67
N ILE A 266 -0.50 -12.82 8.21
CA ILE A 266 -0.32 -11.45 7.73
C ILE A 266 -0.90 -10.49 8.77
N TRP A 267 -0.06 -9.62 9.33
CA TRP A 267 -0.41 -8.79 10.48
C TRP A 267 -0.15 -7.30 10.25
N ASP A 268 -1.24 -6.54 10.09
CA ASP A 268 -1.20 -5.08 10.28
C ASP A 268 -1.10 -4.77 11.77
N THR A 269 0.10 -4.42 12.22
CA THR A 269 0.45 -4.28 13.65
C THR A 269 -0.11 -3.01 14.29
N ARG A 270 -0.64 -2.06 13.50
CA ARG A 270 -0.97 -0.72 14.01
C ARG A 270 -2.11 -0.69 15.03
N PRO A 271 -3.21 -1.45 14.88
CA PRO A 271 -4.22 -1.59 15.92
C PRO A 271 -3.65 -2.15 17.22
N PHE A 272 -2.81 -3.19 17.15
CA PHE A 272 -2.16 -3.81 18.30
C PHE A 272 -1.26 -2.81 19.06
N LEU A 273 -0.37 -2.12 18.36
CA LEU A 273 0.53 -1.15 18.96
C LEU A 273 -0.23 0.03 19.59
N SER A 274 -1.28 0.51 18.91
CA SER A 274 -2.16 1.55 19.46
C SER A 274 -2.91 1.03 20.68
N HIS A 275 -3.44 -0.20 20.64
CA HIS A 275 -4.12 -0.85 21.76
C HIS A 275 -3.22 -0.96 22.97
N LEU A 276 -1.92 -1.22 22.83
CA LEU A 276 -0.97 -1.29 23.96
C LEU A 276 -0.43 0.08 24.40
N GLY A 277 -0.77 1.16 23.68
CA GLY A 277 -0.22 2.49 23.95
C GLY A 277 1.28 2.57 23.70
N TRP A 278 1.80 1.70 22.82
CA TRP A 278 3.21 1.66 22.45
C TRP A 278 3.47 2.72 21.39
N ASN A 279 3.86 3.90 21.84
CA ASN A 279 4.21 5.04 21.00
C ASN A 279 5.62 4.89 20.42
N LEU A 280 5.75 4.03 19.41
CA LEU A 280 7.02 3.76 18.75
C LEU A 280 7.43 4.89 17.80
N SER A 281 8.74 5.08 17.68
CA SER A 281 9.31 5.91 16.63
C SER A 281 9.00 5.32 15.24
N ARG A 282 9.07 6.16 14.19
CA ARG A 282 8.91 5.67 12.81
C ARG A 282 9.97 4.60 12.48
N CYS A 283 11.22 4.81 12.91
CA CYS A 283 12.31 3.88 12.69
C CYS A 283 12.05 2.52 13.35
N ASP A 284 11.62 2.50 14.62
CA ASP A 284 11.34 1.24 15.33
C ASP A 284 10.18 0.49 14.69
N ARG A 285 9.13 1.20 14.25
CA ARG A 285 8.05 0.56 13.47
C ARG A 285 8.55 -0.07 12.19
N PHE A 286 9.39 0.64 11.46
CA PHE A 286 9.92 0.20 10.17
C PHE A 286 10.87 -1.00 10.32
N TRP A 287 11.66 -1.05 11.38
CA TRP A 287 12.48 -2.23 11.67
C TRP A 287 11.66 -3.41 12.18
N ALA A 288 10.60 -3.16 12.97
CA ALA A 288 9.66 -4.20 13.38
C ALA A 288 8.93 -4.82 12.18
N ASP A 289 8.43 -3.97 11.27
CA ASP A 289 7.80 -4.34 10.01
C ASP A 289 8.68 -5.28 9.14
N LEU A 290 10.01 -5.11 9.17
CA LEU A 290 10.97 -5.96 8.45
C LEU A 290 11.47 -7.17 9.26
N GLY A 291 11.08 -7.33 10.52
CA GLY A 291 11.63 -8.37 11.39
C GLY A 291 13.07 -8.13 11.88
N CYS A 292 13.69 -6.99 11.56
CA CYS A 292 15.08 -6.66 11.93
C CYS A 292 15.20 -6.21 13.39
N TRP A 293 14.96 -7.14 14.33
CA TRP A 293 14.83 -6.82 15.74
C TRP A 293 16.09 -6.18 16.36
N GLU A 294 17.28 -6.50 15.88
CA GLU A 294 18.55 -5.96 16.38
C GLU A 294 18.66 -4.44 16.19
N ARG A 295 17.94 -3.89 15.21
CA ARG A 295 17.91 -2.46 14.89
C ARG A 295 16.81 -1.68 15.65
N ILE A 296 15.88 -2.37 16.33
CA ILE A 296 14.76 -1.75 17.05
C ILE A 296 15.26 -1.20 18.38
N THR A 297 14.98 0.04 18.74
CA THR A 297 15.42 0.66 20.01
C THR A 297 14.49 0.35 21.18
N ASP A 298 13.16 0.41 20.99
CA ASP A 298 12.19 0.06 22.03
C ASP A 298 12.31 -1.42 22.46
N LYS A 299 12.63 -1.64 23.73
CA LYS A 299 12.90 -2.98 24.28
C LYS A 299 11.70 -3.93 24.20
N ARG A 300 10.47 -3.41 24.30
CA ARG A 300 9.25 -4.22 24.32
C ARG A 300 9.02 -4.82 22.94
N VAL A 301 9.10 -3.98 21.92
CA VAL A 301 8.91 -4.40 20.53
C VAL A 301 10.09 -5.21 20.03
N ARG A 302 11.32 -4.84 20.40
CA ARG A 302 12.50 -5.65 20.12
C ARG A 302 12.30 -7.09 20.59
N SER A 303 11.87 -7.27 21.84
CA SER A 303 11.66 -8.60 22.41
C SER A 303 10.54 -9.38 21.71
N LEU A 304 9.45 -8.71 21.35
CA LEU A 304 8.35 -9.34 20.61
C LEU A 304 8.82 -9.80 19.22
N VAL A 305 9.50 -8.92 18.48
CA VAL A 305 9.93 -9.20 17.10
C VAL A 305 11.02 -10.27 17.06
N SER A 306 11.95 -10.27 18.02
CA SER A 306 13.01 -11.30 18.07
C SER A 306 12.48 -12.71 18.27
N MET A 307 11.29 -12.87 18.86
CA MET A 307 10.68 -14.18 19.04
C MET A 307 9.88 -14.65 17.83
N LEU A 308 9.67 -13.78 16.84
CA LEU A 308 8.97 -14.07 15.59
C LEU A 308 9.94 -14.38 14.44
N GLU A 309 11.25 -14.39 14.70
CA GLU A 309 12.30 -14.52 13.67
C GLU A 309 12.13 -15.79 12.82
N ASP A 310 11.76 -16.91 13.45
CA ASP A 310 11.55 -18.20 12.78
C ASP A 310 10.08 -18.44 12.37
N SER A 311 9.17 -17.52 12.71
CA SER A 311 7.74 -17.68 12.47
C SER A 311 7.35 -17.16 11.08
N ALA A 312 6.34 -17.77 10.44
CA ALA A 312 5.77 -17.30 9.18
C ALA A 312 4.81 -16.11 9.38
N VAL A 313 5.29 -15.04 10.03
CA VAL A 313 4.49 -13.86 10.39
C VAL A 313 5.00 -12.63 9.63
N LEU A 314 4.28 -12.24 8.58
CA LEU A 314 4.54 -11.03 7.83
C LEU A 314 3.89 -9.82 8.51
N MET A 315 4.70 -8.89 9.00
CA MET A 315 4.23 -7.69 9.70
C MET A 315 4.21 -6.45 8.79
N GLY A 316 3.32 -5.52 9.07
CA GLY A 316 3.30 -4.24 8.37
C GLY A 316 2.19 -3.28 8.82
N GLY A 317 1.84 -2.38 7.91
CA GLY A 317 0.77 -1.39 8.06
C GLY A 317 -0.52 -1.77 7.32
N HIS A 318 -1.34 -0.76 7.01
CA HIS A 318 -2.63 -0.97 6.35
C HIS A 318 -2.48 -1.48 4.91
N SER A 319 -1.44 -1.01 4.21
CA SER A 319 -1.19 -1.41 2.82
C SER A 319 -1.02 -2.92 2.68
N LEU A 320 -0.31 -3.54 3.62
CA LEU A 320 -0.12 -4.98 3.69
C LEU A 320 -1.44 -5.77 3.69
N VAL A 321 -2.46 -5.30 4.41
CA VAL A 321 -3.80 -5.91 4.47
C VAL A 321 -4.79 -5.27 3.48
N SER A 322 -4.28 -4.59 2.45
CA SER A 322 -5.07 -4.03 1.36
C SER A 322 -4.44 -4.27 -0.02
N GLY A 323 -3.68 -3.33 -0.58
CA GLY A 323 -3.02 -3.49 -1.87
C GLY A 323 -1.96 -4.60 -1.84
N GLY A 324 -1.21 -4.70 -0.74
CA GLY A 324 -0.20 -5.74 -0.55
C GLY A 324 -0.79 -7.15 -0.47
N LEU A 325 -2.00 -7.28 0.06
CA LEU A 325 -2.71 -8.56 0.12
C LEU A 325 -3.08 -9.07 -1.28
N LEU A 326 -3.56 -8.16 -2.14
CA LEU A 326 -3.85 -8.47 -3.54
C LEU A 326 -2.57 -8.83 -4.30
N ALA A 327 -1.49 -8.08 -4.08
CA ALA A 327 -0.19 -8.38 -4.68
C ALA A 327 0.33 -9.75 -4.24
N GLY A 328 0.13 -10.14 -2.98
CA GLY A 328 0.49 -11.47 -2.46
C GLY A 328 -0.29 -12.60 -3.12
N ILE A 329 -1.59 -12.42 -3.36
CA ILE A 329 -2.43 -13.39 -4.08
C ILE A 329 -1.92 -13.57 -5.52
N ASP A 330 -1.71 -12.47 -6.24
CA ASP A 330 -1.22 -12.49 -7.62
C ASP A 330 0.16 -13.17 -7.70
N ALA A 331 1.05 -12.86 -6.76
CA ALA A 331 2.37 -13.46 -6.65
C ALA A 331 2.31 -14.98 -6.40
N ALA A 332 1.49 -15.40 -5.44
CA ALA A 332 1.35 -16.81 -5.07
C ALA A 332 0.88 -17.67 -6.25
N TRP A 333 -0.15 -17.22 -6.98
CA TRP A 333 -0.66 -17.93 -8.15
C TRP A 333 0.35 -17.95 -9.30
N THR A 334 1.00 -16.82 -9.59
CA THR A 334 2.01 -16.74 -10.65
C THR A 334 3.17 -17.71 -10.38
N GLN A 335 3.63 -17.78 -9.14
CA GLN A 335 4.68 -18.70 -8.73
C GLN A 335 4.23 -20.16 -8.84
N TRP A 336 3.02 -20.49 -8.38
CA TRP A 336 2.45 -21.84 -8.47
C TRP A 336 2.33 -22.32 -9.92
N GLU A 337 1.81 -21.47 -10.81
CA GLU A 337 1.68 -21.78 -12.24
C GLU A 337 3.04 -22.00 -12.91
N THR A 338 4.03 -21.18 -12.57
CA THR A 338 5.39 -21.29 -13.09
C THR A 338 6.04 -22.61 -12.62
N GLY A 339 5.87 -22.96 -11.34
CA GLY A 339 6.35 -24.23 -10.78
C GLY A 339 5.72 -25.47 -11.46
N ARG A 340 4.43 -25.41 -11.80
CA ARG A 340 3.76 -26.48 -12.57
C ARG A 340 4.30 -26.63 -13.99
N LYS A 341 4.63 -25.52 -14.68
CA LYS A 341 5.22 -25.57 -16.03
C LYS A 341 6.63 -26.15 -16.05
N LEU A 342 7.40 -26.00 -14.97
CA LEU A 342 8.76 -26.54 -14.85
C LEU A 342 8.81 -28.03 -14.44
N SER A 343 7.71 -28.55 -13.89
CA SER A 343 7.62 -29.93 -13.38
C SER A 343 6.86 -30.90 -14.31
N GLY A 344 6.24 -30.39 -15.38
CA GLY A 344 5.57 -31.18 -16.42
C GLY A 344 6.38 -31.26 -17.71
#